data_AF-A0A5M3Y2W8-F1
#
_entry.id   AF-A0A5M3Y2W8-F1
#
_cell.length_a   1.000
_cell.length_b   1.000
_cell.length_c   1.000
_cell.angle_alpha   90.00
_cell.angle_beta   90.00
_cell.angle_gamma   90.00
#
_symmetry.space_group_name_H-M   'P 1'
#
loop_
_entity.id
_entity.type
_entity.pdbx_description
1 polymer ?
#
loop_
_entity_poly.entity_id
_entity_poly.type
_entity_poly.pdbx_seq_one_letter_code
_entity_poly.pdbx_strand_id
1 'polypeptide(L)'
;MWRRDTVLVGPSEFAAVKQRVMGESSPSDGHDLDGMAIDFDVYLWHSPMITEVAVHLTGDTDSLIMTTCRTAPGYPTLEIAAELERIWLRDLRYRHLEVHMITANRRAVRLDAVTQIAPDDFYVTAAIVAETARPATGEATG
;
A
#
# COMPACT_ATOMS: atom_id res chain seq x y z
N MET A 1 -0.49 25.82 -13.31
CA MET A 1 0.77 25.40 -12.69
C MET A 1 0.44 24.82 -11.32
N TRP A 2 0.37 23.49 -11.20
CA TRP A 2 0.15 22.81 -9.92
C TRP A 2 1.01 21.54 -9.90
N ARG A 3 2.05 21.53 -9.05
CA ARG A 3 2.70 20.31 -8.55
C ARG A 3 2.34 20.24 -7.07
N ARG A 4 1.56 19.23 -6.69
CA ARG A 4 1.49 18.74 -5.32
C ARG A 4 1.35 17.23 -5.44
N ASP A 5 2.46 16.54 -5.22
CA ASP A 5 2.44 15.14 -4.83
C ASP A 5 1.68 15.13 -3.49
N THR A 6 0.49 14.53 -3.47
CA THR A 6 -0.35 14.48 -2.26
C THR A 6 0.30 13.53 -1.27
N VAL A 7 1.21 14.06 -0.48
CA VAL A 7 1.87 13.35 0.61
C VAL A 7 1.18 13.82 1.89
N LEU A 8 0.27 13.00 2.43
CA LEU A 8 -0.48 13.30 3.66
C LEU A 8 0.41 13.26 4.91
N VAL A 9 1.51 12.50 4.86
CA VAL A 9 2.58 12.44 5.88
C VAL A 9 3.92 12.54 5.18
N GLY A 10 4.74 13.53 5.55
CA GLY A 10 6.03 13.77 4.89
C GLY A 10 6.98 12.57 5.01
N PRO A 11 7.90 12.35 4.05
CA PRO A 11 8.77 11.16 4.09
C PRO A 11 9.61 11.04 5.37
N SER A 12 10.07 12.16 5.92
CA SER A 12 10.82 12.19 7.18
C SER A 12 9.97 11.83 8.39
N GLU A 13 8.71 12.23 8.41
CA GLU A 13 7.78 11.92 9.49
C GLU A 13 7.38 10.44 9.45
N PHE A 14 7.04 9.94 8.26
CA PHE A 14 6.78 8.51 8.06
C PHE A 14 7.97 7.65 8.51
N ALA A 15 9.18 8.00 8.07
CA ALA A 15 10.40 7.28 8.46
C ALA A 15 10.62 7.31 9.99
N ALA A 16 10.40 8.45 10.64
CA ALA A 16 10.57 8.58 12.09
C ALA A 16 9.56 7.70 12.86
N VAL A 17 8.28 7.70 12.48
CA VAL A 17 7.26 6.88 13.13
C VAL A 17 7.52 5.40 12.90
N LYS A 18 7.87 5.01 11.66
CA LYS A 18 8.21 3.63 11.32
C LYS A 18 9.38 3.10 12.14
N GLN A 19 10.48 3.87 12.23
CA GLN A 19 11.64 3.49 13.03
C GLN A 19 11.30 3.37 14.52
N ARG A 20 10.45 4.24 15.05
CA ARG A 20 9.97 4.14 16.44
C ARG A 20 9.21 2.83 16.68
N VAL A 21 8.19 2.54 15.86
CA VAL A 21 7.38 1.31 15.99
C VAL A 21 8.26 0.07 15.86
N MET A 22 9.17 0.04 14.88
CA MET A 22 10.08 -1.09 14.69
C MET A 22 11.08 -1.27 15.84
N GLY A 23 11.40 -0.21 16.59
CA GLY A 23 12.31 -0.27 17.74
C GLY A 23 11.61 -0.61 19.06
N GLU A 24 10.30 -0.38 19.16
CA GLU A 24 9.49 -0.59 20.38
C GLU A 24 8.68 -1.89 20.33
N SER A 25 8.70 -2.62 19.22
CA SER A 25 7.78 -3.74 18.98
C SER A 25 8.39 -4.84 18.12
N SER A 26 7.78 -6.02 18.15
CA SER A 26 8.23 -7.16 17.34
C SER A 26 7.55 -7.18 15.97
N PRO A 27 8.23 -7.59 14.88
CA PRO A 27 7.55 -7.81 13.61
C PRO A 27 6.54 -8.95 13.77
N SER A 28 5.37 -8.82 13.14
CA SER A 28 4.41 -9.92 13.03
C SER A 28 5.01 -11.08 12.24
N ASP A 29 4.64 -12.30 12.61
CA ASP A 29 5.09 -13.53 11.98
C ASP A 29 3.98 -14.59 11.95
N GLY A 30 4.31 -15.76 11.38
CA GLY A 30 3.47 -16.95 11.40
C GLY A 30 2.03 -16.69 10.93
N HIS A 31 1.07 -17.20 11.71
CA HIS A 31 -0.34 -17.20 11.34
C HIS A 31 -0.95 -15.79 11.26
N ASP A 32 -0.49 -14.86 12.09
CA ASP A 32 -1.01 -13.49 12.10
C ASP A 32 -0.60 -12.75 10.82
N LEU A 33 0.68 -12.90 10.41
CA LEU A 33 1.18 -12.33 9.17
C LEU A 33 0.56 -13.00 7.93
N ASP A 34 0.40 -14.32 7.95
CA ASP A 34 -0.27 -15.09 6.88
C ASP A 34 -1.72 -14.64 6.70
N GLY A 35 -2.46 -14.46 7.81
CA GLY A 35 -3.83 -13.98 7.80
C GLY A 35 -3.95 -12.59 7.18
N MET A 36 -3.06 -11.68 7.57
CA MET A 36 -3.04 -10.34 6.99
C MET A 36 -2.67 -10.35 5.50
N ALA A 37 -1.78 -11.23 5.05
CA ALA A 37 -1.47 -11.37 3.63
C ALA A 37 -2.67 -11.85 2.80
N ILE A 38 -3.50 -12.75 3.36
CA ILE A 38 -4.77 -13.17 2.76
C ILE A 38 -5.74 -11.99 2.67
N ASP A 39 -5.83 -11.18 3.73
CA ASP A 39 -6.66 -9.96 3.72
C ASP A 39 -6.22 -8.99 2.61
N PHE A 40 -4.90 -8.78 2.43
CA PHE A 40 -4.38 -7.96 1.33
C PHE A 40 -4.87 -8.46 -0.03
N ASP A 41 -4.76 -9.77 -0.29
CA ASP A 41 -5.21 -10.37 -1.54
C ASP A 41 -6.72 -10.12 -1.75
N VAL A 42 -7.53 -10.48 -0.76
CA VAL A 42 -9.00 -10.40 -0.82
C VAL A 42 -9.50 -8.97 -0.99
N TYR A 43 -9.03 -8.02 -0.18
CA TYR A 43 -9.56 -6.66 -0.20
C TYR A 43 -9.08 -5.86 -1.41
N LEU A 44 -7.87 -6.12 -1.91
CA LEU A 44 -7.39 -5.49 -3.15
C LEU A 44 -8.12 -6.06 -4.37
N TRP A 45 -8.39 -7.37 -4.42
CA TRP A 45 -9.17 -7.98 -5.49
C TRP A 45 -10.61 -7.47 -5.58
N HIS A 46 -11.20 -7.05 -4.46
CA HIS A 46 -12.55 -6.48 -4.47
C HIS A 46 -12.62 -5.06 -5.06
N SER A 47 -11.49 -4.40 -5.30
CA SER A 47 -11.50 -3.09 -5.95
C SER A 47 -11.80 -3.23 -7.44
N PRO A 48 -12.79 -2.49 -8.00
CA PRO A 48 -13.04 -2.50 -9.44
C PRO A 48 -11.90 -1.86 -10.24
N MET A 49 -10.98 -1.14 -9.57
CA MET A 49 -9.82 -0.51 -10.21
C MET A 49 -8.63 -1.47 -10.35
N ILE A 50 -8.64 -2.64 -9.70
CA ILE A 50 -7.53 -3.58 -9.66
C ILE A 50 -7.90 -4.84 -10.45
N THR A 51 -7.02 -5.30 -11.33
CA THR A 51 -7.26 -6.45 -12.22
C THR A 51 -6.34 -7.63 -11.95
N GLU A 52 -5.23 -7.41 -11.26
CA GLU A 52 -4.28 -8.44 -10.84
C GLU A 52 -3.74 -8.02 -9.47
N VAL A 53 -3.56 -8.99 -8.56
CA VAL A 53 -2.93 -8.83 -7.25
C VAL A 53 -1.92 -9.96 -7.07
N ALA A 54 -0.72 -9.62 -6.58
CA ALA A 54 0.27 -10.59 -6.15
C ALA A 54 0.85 -10.14 -4.80
N VAL A 55 0.60 -10.91 -3.76
CA VAL A 55 1.06 -10.67 -2.38
C VAL A 55 2.27 -11.55 -2.07
N HIS A 56 3.27 -10.95 -1.45
CA HIS A 56 4.51 -11.62 -1.05
C HIS A 56 4.85 -11.30 0.41
N LEU A 57 5.10 -12.36 1.19
CA LEU A 57 5.78 -12.24 2.48
C LEU A 57 7.28 -12.19 2.22
N THR A 58 7.94 -11.11 2.62
CA THR A 58 9.32 -10.86 2.21
C THR A 58 10.36 -11.36 3.22
N GLY A 59 9.97 -11.49 4.49
CA GLY A 59 10.90 -11.69 5.61
C GLY A 59 11.75 -10.46 5.95
N ASP A 60 11.55 -9.34 5.25
CA ASP A 60 12.20 -8.06 5.54
C ASP A 60 11.32 -7.25 6.50
N THR A 61 11.86 -6.90 7.66
CA THR A 61 11.15 -6.09 8.67
C THR A 61 10.75 -4.71 8.15
N ASP A 62 11.44 -4.18 7.15
CA ASP A 62 11.07 -2.91 6.52
C ASP A 62 9.88 -3.04 5.55
N SER A 63 9.53 -4.24 5.11
CA SER A 63 8.44 -4.47 4.14
C SER A 63 7.89 -5.88 4.25
N LEU A 64 7.40 -6.28 5.43
CA LEU A 64 6.97 -7.66 5.73
C LEU A 64 5.98 -8.20 4.68
N ILE A 65 5.04 -7.35 4.26
CA ILE A 65 4.12 -7.62 3.14
C ILE A 65 4.47 -6.70 1.97
N MET A 66 4.76 -7.29 0.81
CA MET A 66 4.85 -6.55 -0.46
C MET A 66 3.76 -7.03 -1.41
N THR A 67 2.96 -6.09 -1.91
CA THR A 67 1.90 -6.37 -2.87
C THR A 67 2.14 -5.60 -4.16
N THR A 68 2.02 -6.29 -5.28
CA THR A 68 1.99 -5.68 -6.61
C THR A 68 0.61 -5.85 -7.22
N CYS A 69 0.10 -4.78 -7.80
CA CYS A 69 -1.23 -4.73 -8.42
C CYS A 69 -1.11 -4.20 -9.84
N ARG A 70 -1.96 -4.70 -10.74
CA ARG A 70 -2.24 -4.01 -12.01
C ARG A 70 -3.59 -3.32 -11.95
N THR A 71 -3.65 -2.09 -12.43
CA THR A 71 -4.91 -1.36 -12.49
C THR A 71 -5.62 -1.56 -13.82
N ALA A 72 -6.95 -1.51 -13.76
CA ALA A 72 -7.77 -1.36 -14.96
C ALA A 72 -7.39 -0.08 -15.73
N PRO A 73 -7.53 -0.07 -17.07
CA PRO A 73 -7.23 1.10 -17.87
C PRO A 73 -8.22 2.24 -17.63
N GLY A 74 -7.75 3.48 -17.79
CA GLY A 74 -8.60 4.68 -17.73
C GLY A 74 -8.69 5.35 -16.36
N TYR A 75 -8.21 4.71 -15.29
CA TYR A 75 -8.17 5.33 -13.97
C TYR A 75 -6.96 6.27 -13.81
N PRO A 76 -7.17 7.55 -13.43
CA PRO A 76 -6.08 8.45 -13.05
C PRO A 76 -5.32 7.94 -11.83
N THR A 77 -4.01 8.23 -11.77
CA THR A 77 -3.16 7.87 -10.63
C THR A 77 -3.66 8.44 -9.29
N LEU A 78 -4.34 9.59 -9.32
CA LEU A 78 -4.95 10.18 -8.14
C LEU A 78 -6.14 9.36 -7.62
N GLU A 79 -6.95 8.79 -8.51
CA GLU A 79 -8.08 7.94 -8.11
C GLU A 79 -7.59 6.60 -7.56
N ILE A 80 -6.56 6.02 -8.19
CA ILE A 80 -5.89 4.81 -7.71
C ILE A 80 -5.29 5.05 -6.32
N ALA A 81 -4.62 6.19 -6.11
CA ALA A 81 -4.10 6.57 -4.79
C ALA A 81 -5.19 6.67 -3.72
N ALA A 82 -6.31 7.34 -4.04
CA ALA A 82 -7.43 7.45 -3.12
C ALA A 82 -8.07 6.08 -2.82
N GLU A 83 -8.14 5.18 -3.80
CA GLU A 83 -8.69 3.85 -3.62
C GLU A 83 -7.79 2.95 -2.75
N LEU A 84 -6.47 2.96 -3.00
CA LEU A 84 -5.52 2.24 -2.15
C LEU A 84 -5.56 2.76 -0.70
N GLU A 85 -5.61 4.08 -0.53
CA GLU A 85 -5.76 4.70 0.79
C GLU A 85 -7.05 4.25 1.48
N ARG A 86 -8.17 4.24 0.74
CA ARG A 86 -9.47 3.84 1.27
C ARG A 86 -9.46 2.39 1.73
N ILE A 87 -8.88 1.47 0.95
CA ILE A 87 -8.77 0.05 1.31
C ILE A 87 -7.86 -0.11 2.53
N TRP A 88 -6.72 0.58 2.55
CA TRP A 88 -5.80 0.56 3.68
C TRP A 88 -6.48 0.98 4.99
N LEU A 89 -7.08 2.18 5.00
CA LEU A 89 -7.68 2.75 6.21
C LEU A 89 -8.93 2.02 6.70
N ARG A 90 -9.66 1.36 5.79
CA ARG A 90 -10.91 0.67 6.12
C ARG A 90 -10.67 -0.78 6.53
N ASP A 91 -9.83 -1.50 5.79
CA ASP A 91 -9.82 -2.96 5.80
C ASP A 91 -8.47 -3.57 6.19
N LEU A 92 -7.33 -2.93 5.86
CA LEU A 92 -6.00 -3.56 6.00
C LEU A 92 -5.15 -3.07 7.17
N ARG A 93 -5.53 -1.98 7.85
CA ARG A 93 -4.78 -1.49 9.01
C ARG A 93 -5.25 -2.11 10.32
N TYR A 94 -4.35 -2.18 11.30
CA TYR A 94 -4.76 -2.28 12.70
C TYR A 94 -5.25 -0.94 13.23
N ARG A 95 -6.11 -1.00 14.25
CA ARG A 95 -6.79 0.18 14.80
C ARG A 95 -5.97 0.95 15.83
N HIS A 96 -4.97 0.32 16.45
CA HIS A 96 -4.22 0.96 17.52
C HIS A 96 -3.31 2.07 16.98
N LEU A 97 -2.51 1.75 15.96
CA LEU A 97 -1.68 2.73 15.27
C LEU A 97 -1.58 2.37 13.80
N GLU A 98 -1.72 3.37 12.94
CA GLU A 98 -1.30 3.33 11.55
C GLU A 98 -0.55 4.61 11.17
N VAL A 99 0.40 4.46 10.27
CA VAL A 99 0.87 5.57 9.43
C VAL A 99 1.16 5.04 8.04
N HIS A 100 0.82 5.82 7.03
CA HIS A 100 1.10 5.49 5.64
C HIS A 100 1.59 6.71 4.89
N MET A 101 2.27 6.46 3.79
CA MET A 101 2.74 7.45 2.83
C MET A 101 2.34 6.98 1.44
N ILE A 102 1.79 7.89 0.65
CA ILE A 102 1.48 7.63 -0.75
C ILE A 102 2.39 8.45 -1.63
N THR A 103 3.02 7.77 -2.58
CA THR A 103 3.79 8.39 -3.66
C THR A 103 3.19 7.97 -4.99
N ALA A 104 3.06 8.92 -5.91
CA ALA A 104 2.50 8.66 -7.22
C ALA A 104 3.38 9.28 -8.29
N ASN A 105 3.56 8.54 -9.38
CA ASN A 105 4.11 9.07 -10.62
C ASN A 105 3.16 8.70 -11.78
N ARG A 106 3.54 9.00 -13.02
CA ARG A 106 2.67 8.75 -14.19
C ARG A 106 2.37 7.27 -14.47
N ARG A 107 3.15 6.35 -13.90
CA ARG A 107 3.12 4.91 -14.21
C ARG A 107 2.72 4.04 -13.02
N ALA A 108 2.82 4.56 -11.81
CA ALA A 108 2.52 3.77 -10.62
C ALA A 108 2.13 4.66 -9.45
N VAL A 109 1.35 4.05 -8.57
CA VAL A 109 1.07 4.54 -7.22
C VAL A 109 1.69 3.56 -6.25
N ARG A 110 2.41 4.06 -5.24
CA ARG A 110 2.96 3.28 -4.15
C ARG A 110 2.40 3.78 -2.83
N LEU A 111 1.89 2.86 -2.02
CA LEU A 111 1.53 3.07 -0.63
C LEU A 111 2.53 2.30 0.24
N ASP A 112 3.27 3.02 1.07
CA ASP A 112 4.12 2.46 2.12
C ASP A 112 3.42 2.66 3.46
N ALA A 113 3.39 1.64 4.30
CA ALA A 113 2.70 1.72 5.59
C ALA A 113 3.39 0.94 6.69
N VAL A 114 3.09 1.35 7.92
CA VAL A 114 3.31 0.56 9.14
C VAL A 114 2.07 0.66 10.01
N THR A 115 1.69 -0.45 10.61
CA THR A 115 0.56 -0.53 11.54
C THR A 115 0.88 -1.47 12.70
N GLN A 116 0.30 -1.21 13.86
CA GLN A 116 0.57 -1.94 15.10
C GLN A 116 -0.76 -2.34 15.75
N ILE A 117 -0.83 -3.57 16.29
CA ILE A 117 -2.08 -4.12 16.83
C ILE A 117 -2.44 -3.56 18.21
N ALA A 118 -1.43 -3.36 19.07
CA ALA A 118 -1.55 -2.86 20.43
C ALA A 118 -0.19 -2.28 20.89
N PRO A 119 -0.13 -1.50 21.99
CA PRO A 119 1.14 -1.01 22.54
C PRO A 119 2.10 -2.16 22.82
N ASP A 120 3.37 -2.01 22.44
CA ASP A 120 4.47 -2.97 22.64
C ASP A 120 4.23 -4.39 22.06
N ASP A 121 3.17 -4.56 21.25
CA ASP A 121 2.82 -5.80 20.57
C ASP A 121 3.23 -5.75 19.10
N PHE A 122 2.87 -6.74 18.28
CA PHE A 122 3.43 -6.84 16.94
C PHE A 122 2.99 -5.74 15.96
N TYR A 123 3.89 -5.44 15.03
CA TYR A 123 3.66 -4.53 13.92
C TYR A 123 3.72 -5.23 12.56
N VAL A 124 3.10 -4.63 11.56
CA VAL A 124 3.26 -5.00 10.15
C VAL A 124 3.71 -3.79 9.34
N THR A 125 4.77 -3.97 8.55
CA THR A 125 5.18 -3.05 7.50
C THR A 125 4.68 -3.58 6.16
N ALA A 126 4.12 -2.69 5.34
CA ALA A 126 3.54 -3.06 4.07
C ALA A 126 3.92 -2.09 2.96
N ALA A 127 4.08 -2.62 1.75
CA ALA A 127 4.22 -1.84 0.53
C ALA A 127 3.22 -2.36 -0.52
N ILE A 128 2.37 -1.48 -1.04
CA ILE A 128 1.46 -1.76 -2.16
C ILE A 128 1.90 -0.93 -3.36
N VAL A 129 2.21 -1.58 -4.48
CA VAL A 129 2.56 -0.92 -5.73
C VAL A 129 1.51 -1.25 -6.78
N ALA A 130 0.73 -0.24 -7.19
CA ALA A 130 -0.24 -0.36 -8.27
C ALA A 130 0.33 0.25 -9.56
N GLU A 131 0.60 -0.60 -10.55
CA GLU A 131 1.05 -0.18 -11.88
C GLU A 131 -0.14 0.23 -12.73
N THR A 132 -0.08 1.43 -13.30
CA THR A 132 -1.12 1.92 -14.20
C THR A 132 -1.02 1.24 -15.55
N ALA A 133 -2.14 0.71 -16.04
CA ALA A 133 -2.21 0.24 -17.41
C ALA A 133 -1.82 1.37 -18.36
N ARG A 134 -0.91 1.09 -19.29
CA ARG A 134 -0.57 2.04 -20.36
C ARG A 134 -1.87 2.34 -21.12
N PRO A 135 -2.21 3.61 -21.41
CA PRO A 135 -3.32 3.88 -22.30
C PRO A 135 -3.04 3.11 -23.60
N ALA A 136 -4.01 2.30 -24.04
CA ALA A 136 -3.92 1.67 -25.34
C ALA A 136 -3.69 2.80 -26.34
N THR A 137 -2.50 2.85 -26.93
CA THR A 137 -2.24 3.78 -28.03
C THR A 137 -3.23 3.39 -29.10
N GLY A 138 -4.29 4.18 -29.26
CA GLY A 138 -5.25 3.95 -30.31
C GLY A 138 -4.47 3.82 -31.61
N GLU A 139 -4.63 2.68 -32.26
CA GLU A 139 -4.22 2.50 -33.64
C GLU A 139 -4.92 3.61 -34.43
N ALA A 140 -4.15 4.65 -34.80
CA ALA A 140 -4.51 5.53 -35.89
C ALA A 140 -4.37 4.69 -37.16
N THR A 141 -5.40 3.91 -37.46
CA THR A 141 -5.60 3.31 -38.78
C THR A 141 -6.06 4.40 -39.75
N GLY A 142 -5.31 4.56 -40.86
CA GLY A 142 -5.81 5.12 -42.11
C GLY A 142 -5.44 6.57 -42.39
#